data_AF-A0A264VPA8-F1
#
_entry.id   AF-A0A264VPA8-F1
#
_cell.length_a   1.000
_cell.length_b   1.000
_cell.length_c   1.000
_cell.angle_alpha   90.00
_cell.angle_beta   90.00
_cell.angle_gamma   90.00
#
_symmetry.space_group_name_H-M   'P 1'
#
loop_
_entity.id
_entity.type
_entity.pdbx_description
1 polymer ?
#
loop_
_entity_poly.entity_id
_entity_poly.type
_entity_poly.pdbx_seq_one_letter_code
_entity_poly.pdbx_strand_id
1 'polypeptide(L)'
;MAAAKPLPAAPTGADYLKAALSAPVYEAAQVTPLQQMDKISSRLGNTILVKREDRQPVHSFKLRGAYAMIASLTEEQKSKGVVTASAGNHAQGVALSANRVGVKAKIVMPVATADIKVDAVRSFGGEAILHGANFDEAKAKAITMAEEDGYTFVPPFDHPSVIAGQATIALELLQQDVHLDRIFIPVGGGGLIAGVAVIIKQLMPEIKIIGVESEDAACLKAALEAGHPVDLPRVGLFAEGVAVKRIGDETFRLCQQYVDDVITVDSDSICAALKDIFEDVRAIAEPSGALALAGLKKYVQQHNIKGERLAHILSGANMNFHGLRYVSERCEIGEQREALLAVTIPEQKGSFLRFCQLLGHRAITEFNYRYTDADPDRACIFVGVRLSGRDGERSEIIQELRSNGYEVNDLSDDEMAKLHVRYMIGGRPSKPLDERLYSFEFPESPGALLRFLETLGTHWNITLFHYRSHGTDYGRVLAAFELAGPEVRFDRHLDALGYEYHDETGNPSFRFFLAPQDSQRTLD
;
A
#
# COMPACT_ATOMS: atom_id res chain seq x y z
N MET A 1 29.07 -29.16 -19.70
CA MET A 1 27.63 -28.81 -19.83
C MET A 1 27.45 -28.10 -21.16
N ALA A 2 26.37 -28.35 -21.90
CA ALA A 2 26.09 -27.58 -23.11
C ALA A 2 25.81 -26.13 -22.70
N ALA A 3 26.75 -25.22 -22.96
CA ALA A 3 26.62 -23.83 -22.56
C ALA A 3 25.37 -23.20 -23.20
N ALA A 4 24.57 -22.47 -22.41
CA ALA A 4 23.45 -21.70 -22.94
C ALA A 4 23.99 -20.73 -24.01
N LYS A 5 23.48 -20.84 -25.23
CA LYS A 5 23.90 -19.94 -26.32
C LYS A 5 23.31 -18.56 -26.09
N PRO A 6 24.05 -17.48 -26.36
CA PRO A 6 23.51 -16.13 -26.30
C PRO A 6 22.30 -16.00 -27.23
N LEU A 7 21.26 -15.33 -26.75
CA LEU A 7 20.07 -15.03 -27.54
C LEU A 7 20.44 -14.06 -28.67
N PRO A 8 19.83 -14.19 -29.87
CA PRO A 8 20.05 -13.26 -30.96
C PRO A 8 19.49 -11.86 -30.60
N ALA A 9 19.87 -10.83 -31.37
CA ALA A 9 19.46 -9.45 -31.11
C ALA A 9 17.93 -9.24 -31.15
N ALA A 10 17.21 -10.01 -31.96
CA ALA A 10 15.75 -10.05 -32.01
C ALA A 10 15.27 -11.50 -31.89
N PRO A 11 15.11 -12.03 -30.67
CA PRO A 11 14.72 -13.43 -30.48
C PRO A 11 13.29 -13.71 -30.94
N THR A 12 13.11 -14.86 -31.56
CA THR A 12 11.79 -15.40 -31.91
C THR A 12 11.11 -16.00 -30.68
N GLY A 13 9.81 -16.30 -30.77
CA GLY A 13 9.10 -17.00 -29.70
C GLY A 13 9.74 -18.35 -29.35
N ALA A 14 10.22 -19.09 -30.35
CA ALA A 14 10.92 -20.36 -30.15
C ALA A 14 12.29 -20.18 -29.47
N ASP A 15 13.02 -19.10 -29.77
CA ASP A 15 14.28 -18.78 -29.09
C ASP A 15 14.05 -18.50 -27.60
N TYR A 16 13.00 -17.72 -27.27
CA TYR A 16 12.61 -17.48 -25.88
C TYR A 16 12.17 -18.76 -25.16
N LEU A 17 11.40 -19.63 -25.82
CA LEU A 17 11.01 -20.92 -25.26
C LEU A 17 12.23 -21.78 -24.93
N LYS A 18 13.16 -21.90 -25.87
CA LYS A 18 14.41 -22.64 -25.65
C LYS A 18 15.24 -22.04 -24.53
N ALA A 19 15.39 -20.71 -24.50
CA ALA A 19 16.14 -20.02 -23.48
C ALA A 19 15.52 -20.22 -22.09
N ALA A 20 14.20 -20.07 -21.95
CA ALA A 20 13.48 -20.28 -20.70
C ALA A 20 13.63 -21.73 -20.17
N LEU A 21 13.50 -22.73 -21.05
CA LEU A 21 13.68 -24.14 -20.69
C LEU A 21 15.13 -24.46 -20.25
N SER A 22 16.12 -23.75 -20.81
CA SER A 22 17.53 -23.94 -20.48
C SER A 22 18.06 -22.99 -19.40
N ALA A 23 17.24 -22.09 -18.87
CA ALA A 23 17.68 -21.07 -17.92
C ALA A 23 17.96 -21.71 -16.54
N PRO A 24 19.16 -21.52 -15.95
CA PRO A 24 19.55 -22.17 -14.70
C PRO A 24 18.94 -21.49 -13.46
N VAL A 25 17.73 -20.93 -13.55
CA VAL A 25 17.16 -20.08 -12.49
C VAL A 25 17.03 -20.80 -11.14
N TYR A 26 16.81 -22.13 -11.15
CA TYR A 26 16.56 -22.92 -9.95
C TYR A 26 17.81 -23.19 -9.08
N GLU A 27 18.99 -22.74 -9.50
CA GLU A 27 20.20 -22.76 -8.65
C GLU A 27 20.16 -21.67 -7.56
N ALA A 28 19.32 -20.64 -7.76
CA ALA A 28 19.09 -19.53 -6.83
C ALA A 28 17.61 -19.31 -6.49
N ALA A 29 16.71 -19.46 -7.45
CA ALA A 29 15.26 -19.34 -7.27
C ALA A 29 14.64 -20.70 -6.89
N GLN A 30 13.39 -20.65 -6.43
CA GLN A 30 12.58 -21.84 -6.17
C GLN A 30 11.28 -21.81 -6.96
N VAL A 31 10.70 -22.98 -7.21
CA VAL A 31 9.32 -23.09 -7.73
C VAL A 31 8.38 -22.52 -6.69
N THR A 32 7.59 -21.52 -7.06
CA THR A 32 6.70 -20.86 -6.11
C THR A 32 5.30 -21.46 -6.14
N PRO A 33 4.56 -21.47 -5.01
CA PRO A 33 3.19 -21.95 -4.99
C PRO A 33 2.27 -21.17 -5.94
N LEU A 34 1.38 -21.90 -6.62
CA LEU A 34 0.15 -21.36 -7.20
C LEU A 34 -0.98 -21.74 -6.24
N GLN A 35 -1.48 -20.79 -5.46
CA GLN A 35 -2.44 -21.03 -4.38
C GLN A 35 -3.79 -20.44 -4.74
N GLN A 36 -4.89 -21.14 -4.43
CA GLN A 36 -6.23 -20.59 -4.56
C GLN A 36 -6.53 -19.56 -3.46
N MET A 37 -7.23 -18.49 -3.83
CA MET A 37 -7.74 -17.44 -2.94
C MET A 37 -9.23 -17.67 -2.71
N ASP A 38 -9.61 -18.41 -1.67
CA ASP A 38 -10.97 -18.94 -1.49
C ASP A 38 -12.02 -17.84 -1.26
N LYS A 39 -11.71 -16.82 -0.47
CA LYS A 39 -12.64 -15.71 -0.20
C LYS A 39 -12.90 -14.91 -1.46
N ILE A 40 -11.83 -14.56 -2.19
CA ILE A 40 -11.94 -13.77 -3.42
C ILE A 40 -12.61 -14.59 -4.52
N SER A 41 -12.28 -15.88 -4.62
CA SER A 41 -12.92 -16.81 -5.55
C SER A 41 -14.43 -16.85 -5.36
N SER A 42 -14.86 -17.03 -4.11
CA SER A 42 -16.27 -17.05 -3.75
C SER A 42 -16.95 -15.70 -4.03
N ARG A 43 -16.29 -14.58 -3.70
CA ARG A 43 -16.82 -13.22 -3.90
C ARG A 43 -17.00 -12.86 -5.38
N LEU A 44 -16.08 -13.28 -6.24
CA LEU A 44 -16.10 -12.95 -7.67
C LEU A 44 -16.79 -14.02 -8.54
N GLY A 45 -17.13 -15.18 -7.98
CA GLY A 45 -17.74 -16.29 -8.73
C GLY A 45 -16.80 -16.91 -9.77
N ASN A 46 -15.49 -16.91 -9.49
CA ASN A 46 -14.43 -17.44 -10.34
C ASN A 46 -13.41 -18.21 -9.48
N THR A 47 -12.59 -19.08 -10.06
CA THR A 47 -11.43 -19.64 -9.34
C THR A 47 -10.28 -18.65 -9.46
N ILE A 48 -9.91 -18.00 -8.37
CA ILE A 48 -8.82 -17.01 -8.33
C ILE A 48 -7.57 -17.65 -7.73
N LEU A 49 -6.47 -17.59 -8.45
CA LEU A 49 -5.19 -18.18 -8.09
C LEU A 49 -4.12 -17.09 -7.96
N VAL A 50 -3.26 -17.23 -6.96
CA VAL A 50 -2.11 -16.35 -6.73
C VAL A 50 -0.80 -17.11 -6.91
N LYS A 51 0.04 -16.62 -7.82
CA LYS A 51 1.42 -17.10 -8.00
C LYS A 51 2.35 -16.36 -7.04
N ARG A 52 2.85 -17.06 -6.03
CA ARG A 52 3.51 -16.52 -4.82
C ARG A 52 5.01 -16.21 -5.02
N GLU A 53 5.35 -15.29 -5.92
CA GLU A 53 6.75 -14.86 -6.14
C GLU A 53 7.36 -14.06 -4.97
N ASP A 54 6.56 -13.62 -4.00
CA ASP A 54 7.03 -13.14 -2.68
C ASP A 54 7.84 -14.18 -1.90
N ARG A 55 7.69 -15.47 -2.22
CA ARG A 55 8.39 -16.53 -1.50
C ARG A 55 9.83 -16.74 -1.98
N GLN A 56 10.29 -16.02 -2.99
CA GLN A 56 11.70 -16.09 -3.39
C GLN A 56 12.61 -15.59 -2.24
N PRO A 57 13.89 -16.00 -2.20
CA PRO A 57 14.84 -15.55 -1.18
C PRO A 57 15.02 -14.01 -1.09
N VAL A 58 14.77 -13.30 -2.19
CA VAL A 58 14.80 -11.82 -2.27
C VAL A 58 13.40 -11.21 -2.29
N HIS A 59 12.40 -12.00 -1.88
CA HIS A 59 10.99 -11.62 -1.75
C HIS A 59 10.34 -11.05 -3.02
N SER A 60 10.86 -11.39 -4.20
CA SER A 60 10.31 -10.98 -5.49
C SER A 60 10.84 -11.84 -6.64
N PHE A 61 10.16 -11.77 -7.78
CA PHE A 61 10.53 -12.52 -8.99
C PHE A 61 11.87 -12.08 -9.63
N LYS A 62 12.38 -10.88 -9.29
CA LYS A 62 13.54 -10.26 -9.97
C LYS A 62 14.81 -11.12 -9.96
N LEU A 63 14.92 -12.03 -8.99
CA LEU A 63 15.98 -13.02 -8.92
C LEU A 63 16.13 -13.85 -10.20
N ARG A 64 15.01 -14.23 -10.84
CA ARG A 64 15.04 -15.18 -11.97
C ARG A 64 15.77 -14.59 -13.18
N GLY A 65 15.34 -13.42 -13.65
CA GLY A 65 16.00 -12.73 -14.78
C GLY A 65 17.42 -12.26 -14.47
N ALA A 66 17.68 -11.78 -13.25
CA ALA A 66 19.03 -11.41 -12.83
C ALA A 66 19.97 -12.63 -12.87
N TYR A 67 19.54 -13.76 -12.31
CA TYR A 67 20.32 -14.99 -12.29
C TYR A 67 20.54 -15.55 -13.70
N ALA A 68 19.48 -15.61 -14.52
CA ALA A 68 19.58 -16.11 -15.89
C ALA A 68 20.60 -15.33 -16.72
N MET A 69 20.63 -13.99 -16.57
CA MET A 69 21.62 -13.16 -17.25
C MET A 69 23.02 -13.38 -16.69
N ILE A 70 23.20 -13.30 -15.36
CA ILE A 70 24.52 -13.37 -14.71
C ILE A 70 25.18 -14.74 -14.90
N ALA A 71 24.40 -15.82 -14.81
CA ALA A 71 24.88 -17.18 -15.05
C ALA A 71 25.31 -17.41 -16.52
N SER A 72 24.74 -16.64 -17.46
CA SER A 72 25.06 -16.72 -18.89
C SER A 72 26.28 -15.90 -19.32
N LEU A 73 26.88 -15.13 -18.41
CA LEU A 73 28.05 -14.30 -18.72
C LEU A 73 29.27 -15.15 -19.09
N THR A 74 30.13 -14.61 -19.94
CA THR A 74 31.42 -15.23 -20.26
C THR A 74 32.38 -15.14 -19.08
N GLU A 75 33.40 -15.99 -19.02
CA GLU A 75 34.41 -15.93 -17.96
C GLU A 75 35.15 -14.58 -17.93
N GLU A 76 35.35 -13.95 -19.09
CA GLU A 76 35.90 -12.59 -19.18
C GLU A 76 34.99 -11.57 -18.48
N GLN A 77 33.70 -11.58 -18.78
CA GLN A 77 32.70 -10.70 -18.15
C GLN A 77 32.60 -10.95 -16.63
N LYS A 78 32.58 -12.23 -16.22
CA LYS A 78 32.56 -12.63 -14.80
C LYS A 78 33.80 -12.13 -14.05
N SER A 79 34.97 -12.16 -14.68
CA SER A 79 36.23 -11.70 -14.07
C SER A 79 36.22 -10.19 -13.79
N LYS A 80 35.55 -9.41 -14.64
CA LYS A 80 35.36 -7.96 -14.46
C LYS A 80 34.31 -7.64 -13.41
N GLY A 81 33.21 -8.41 -13.40
CA GLY A 81 32.08 -8.20 -12.51
C GLY A 81 30.89 -7.54 -13.20
N VAL A 82 29.83 -7.34 -12.42
CA VAL A 82 28.57 -6.75 -12.88
C VAL A 82 28.25 -5.46 -12.15
N VAL A 83 27.51 -4.58 -12.82
CA VAL A 83 27.01 -3.33 -12.24
C VAL A 83 25.53 -3.14 -12.57
N THR A 84 24.78 -2.55 -11.65
CA THR A 84 23.41 -2.08 -11.94
C THR A 84 23.09 -0.86 -11.09
N ALA A 85 22.01 -0.15 -11.42
CA ALA A 85 21.45 0.89 -10.59
C ALA A 85 20.03 0.50 -10.16
N SER A 86 19.82 0.37 -8.85
CA SER A 86 18.52 0.10 -8.23
C SER A 86 18.66 0.18 -6.71
N ALA A 87 17.61 0.62 -6.02
CA ALA A 87 17.49 0.59 -4.56
C ALA A 87 16.39 -0.38 -4.07
N GLY A 88 15.95 -1.31 -4.91
CA GLY A 88 14.79 -2.19 -4.60
C GLY A 88 14.99 -3.63 -5.05
N ASN A 89 13.89 -4.27 -5.47
CA ASN A 89 13.83 -5.70 -5.81
C ASN A 89 14.91 -6.16 -6.81
N HIS A 90 15.23 -5.34 -7.81
CA HIS A 90 16.27 -5.66 -8.79
C HIS A 90 17.67 -5.70 -8.17
N ALA A 91 17.98 -4.75 -7.28
CA ALA A 91 19.26 -4.70 -6.59
C ALA A 91 19.52 -5.95 -5.75
N GLN A 92 18.51 -6.38 -4.98
CA GLN A 92 18.59 -7.61 -4.19
C GLN A 92 18.76 -8.84 -5.10
N GLY A 93 17.99 -8.91 -6.19
CA GLY A 93 18.10 -9.97 -7.20
C GLY A 93 19.50 -10.08 -7.81
N VAL A 94 20.10 -8.96 -8.21
CA VAL A 94 21.48 -8.92 -8.75
C VAL A 94 22.51 -9.28 -7.68
N ALA A 95 22.40 -8.72 -6.47
CA ALA A 95 23.33 -9.00 -5.38
C ALA A 95 23.38 -10.50 -5.04
N LEU A 96 22.22 -11.12 -4.81
CA LEU A 96 22.15 -12.56 -4.51
C LEU A 96 22.63 -13.41 -5.68
N SER A 97 22.25 -13.05 -6.92
CA SER A 97 22.65 -13.79 -8.11
C SER A 97 24.16 -13.79 -8.31
N ALA A 98 24.78 -12.62 -8.19
CA ALA A 98 26.22 -12.47 -8.37
C ALA A 98 26.99 -13.21 -7.28
N ASN A 99 26.55 -13.11 -6.02
CA ASN A 99 27.14 -13.86 -4.91
C ASN A 99 27.06 -15.38 -5.14
N ARG A 100 25.92 -15.87 -5.63
CA ARG A 100 25.71 -17.30 -5.91
C ARG A 100 26.60 -17.83 -7.05
N VAL A 101 26.84 -17.03 -8.08
CA VAL A 101 27.73 -17.35 -9.21
C VAL A 101 29.21 -17.10 -8.89
N GLY A 102 29.52 -16.34 -7.83
CA GLY A 102 30.89 -15.96 -7.46
C GLY A 102 31.43 -14.75 -8.22
N VAL A 103 30.55 -13.85 -8.67
CA VAL A 103 30.87 -12.63 -9.43
C VAL A 103 30.73 -11.41 -8.52
N LYS A 104 31.62 -10.43 -8.67
CA LYS A 104 31.50 -9.16 -7.95
C LYS A 104 30.32 -8.35 -8.51
N ALA A 105 29.42 -7.88 -7.65
CA ALA A 105 28.30 -7.02 -8.02
C ALA A 105 28.41 -5.65 -7.37
N LYS A 106 28.40 -4.60 -8.20
CA LYS A 106 28.32 -3.21 -7.78
C LYS A 106 26.89 -2.69 -8.00
N ILE A 107 26.28 -2.22 -6.93
CA ILE A 107 24.90 -1.73 -6.94
C ILE A 107 24.94 -0.24 -6.65
N VAL A 108 24.68 0.57 -7.67
CA VAL A 108 24.65 2.03 -7.52
C VAL A 108 23.26 2.46 -7.04
N MET A 109 23.22 3.24 -5.97
CA MET A 109 22.01 3.74 -5.33
C MET A 109 22.13 5.25 -5.08
N PRO A 110 21.03 6.01 -5.07
CA PRO A 110 21.05 7.41 -4.64
C PRO A 110 21.59 7.56 -3.21
N VAL A 111 22.22 8.70 -2.91
CA VAL A 111 22.78 8.99 -1.58
C VAL A 111 21.70 8.99 -0.49
N ALA A 112 20.48 9.41 -0.82
CA ALA A 112 19.34 9.45 0.10
C ALA A 112 18.65 8.08 0.30
N THR A 113 19.22 6.98 -0.20
CA THR A 113 18.64 5.65 -0.04
C THR A 113 18.66 5.24 1.42
N ALA A 114 17.51 4.82 1.97
CA ALA A 114 17.39 4.38 3.35
C ALA A 114 18.34 3.21 3.67
N ASP A 115 18.97 3.24 4.85
CA ASP A 115 19.98 2.26 5.27
C ASP A 115 19.48 0.82 5.17
N ILE A 116 18.20 0.56 5.50
CA ILE A 116 17.60 -0.77 5.38
C ILE A 116 17.69 -1.36 3.96
N LYS A 117 17.57 -0.53 2.91
CA LYS A 117 17.69 -0.96 1.51
C LYS A 117 19.15 -1.21 1.12
N VAL A 118 20.07 -0.40 1.67
CA VAL A 118 21.52 -0.55 1.47
C VAL A 118 22.04 -1.82 2.14
N ASP A 119 21.63 -2.06 3.39
CA ASP A 119 22.05 -3.19 4.19
C ASP A 119 21.48 -4.51 3.65
N ALA A 120 20.25 -4.50 3.12
CA ALA A 120 19.70 -5.66 2.40
C ALA A 120 20.61 -6.09 1.25
N VAL A 121 21.08 -5.15 0.42
CA VAL A 121 22.01 -5.45 -0.69
C VAL A 121 23.36 -5.97 -0.19
N ARG A 122 23.92 -5.36 0.85
CA ARG A 122 25.16 -5.83 1.48
C ARG A 122 25.02 -7.25 2.03
N SER A 123 23.89 -7.55 2.67
CA SER A 123 23.60 -8.87 3.25
C SER A 123 23.53 -9.98 2.19
N PHE A 124 23.09 -9.64 0.97
CA PHE A 124 23.10 -10.56 -0.17
C PHE A 124 24.46 -10.67 -0.88
N GLY A 125 25.47 -9.90 -0.47
CA GLY A 125 26.83 -9.94 -1.00
C GLY A 125 27.15 -8.89 -2.07
N GLY A 126 26.28 -7.89 -2.27
CA GLY A 126 26.52 -6.78 -3.19
C GLY A 126 27.32 -5.63 -2.57
N GLU A 127 28.18 -4.99 -3.37
CA GLU A 127 28.87 -3.74 -3.03
C GLU A 127 27.93 -2.56 -3.33
N ALA A 128 27.32 -1.98 -2.29
CA ALA A 128 26.46 -0.81 -2.45
C ALA A 128 27.29 0.49 -2.58
N ILE A 129 27.07 1.22 -3.68
CA ILE A 129 27.74 2.48 -4.01
C ILE A 129 26.69 3.59 -3.98
N LEU A 130 26.82 4.49 -3.00
CA LEU A 130 25.93 5.64 -2.86
C LEU A 130 26.42 6.78 -3.75
N HIS A 131 25.65 7.12 -4.79
CA HIS A 131 25.98 8.17 -5.75
C HIS A 131 24.73 8.80 -6.35
N GLY A 132 24.75 10.14 -6.46
CA GLY A 132 23.68 10.92 -7.08
C GLY A 132 22.54 11.27 -6.12
N ALA A 133 21.83 12.34 -6.46
CA ALA A 133 20.68 12.82 -5.69
C ALA A 133 19.41 12.00 -5.99
N ASN A 134 19.32 11.39 -7.17
CA ASN A 134 18.15 10.66 -7.65
C ASN A 134 18.57 9.39 -8.42
N PHE A 135 17.57 8.59 -8.81
CA PHE A 135 17.78 7.33 -9.52
C PHE A 135 18.46 7.51 -10.89
N ASP A 136 18.15 8.58 -11.62
CA ASP A 136 18.71 8.82 -12.95
C ASP A 136 20.22 9.11 -12.88
N GLU A 137 20.67 9.87 -11.88
CA GLU A 137 22.09 10.11 -11.61
C GLU A 137 22.83 8.84 -11.17
N ALA A 138 22.20 8.01 -10.33
CA ALA A 138 22.74 6.71 -9.93
C ALA A 138 22.85 5.77 -11.15
N LYS A 139 21.85 5.78 -12.04
CA LYS A 139 21.85 5.01 -13.29
C LYS A 139 22.93 5.48 -14.26
N ALA A 140 23.08 6.80 -14.44
CA ALA A 140 24.14 7.37 -15.27
C ALA A 140 25.51 6.90 -14.78
N LYS A 141 25.77 6.95 -13.46
CA LYS A 141 27.02 6.45 -12.89
C LYS A 141 27.24 4.96 -13.13
N ALA A 142 26.21 4.12 -12.99
CA ALA A 142 26.30 2.70 -13.28
C ALA A 142 26.63 2.41 -14.75
N ILE A 143 26.08 3.19 -15.68
CA ILE A 143 26.39 3.10 -17.12
C ILE A 143 27.85 3.51 -17.37
N THR A 144 28.28 4.65 -16.81
CA THR A 144 29.69 5.09 -16.92
C THR A 144 30.66 4.03 -16.39
N MET A 145 30.35 3.38 -15.27
CA MET A 145 31.19 2.28 -14.74
C MET A 145 31.20 1.06 -15.67
N ALA A 146 30.09 0.77 -16.35
CA ALA A 146 30.05 -0.31 -17.33
C ALA A 146 30.96 0.00 -18.54
N GLU A 147 30.94 1.25 -19.01
CA GLU A 147 31.69 1.71 -20.18
C GLU A 147 33.19 1.92 -19.89
N GLU A 148 33.54 2.56 -18.76
CA GLU A 148 34.91 2.94 -18.42
C GLU A 148 35.69 1.82 -17.72
N ASP A 149 35.07 1.13 -16.74
CA ASP A 149 35.75 0.09 -15.95
C ASP A 149 35.58 -1.32 -16.54
N GLY A 150 34.68 -1.48 -17.52
CA GLY A 150 34.38 -2.74 -18.19
C GLY A 150 33.48 -3.70 -17.41
N TYR A 151 32.69 -3.20 -16.44
CA TYR A 151 31.65 -4.01 -15.79
C TYR A 151 30.54 -4.34 -16.77
N THR A 152 29.89 -5.50 -16.60
CA THR A 152 28.68 -5.80 -17.37
C THR A 152 27.45 -5.19 -16.69
N PHE A 153 26.75 -4.29 -17.38
CA PHE A 153 25.50 -3.73 -16.87
C PHE A 153 24.38 -4.77 -16.86
N VAL A 154 23.72 -4.96 -15.73
CA VAL A 154 22.57 -5.88 -15.58
C VAL A 154 21.26 -5.08 -15.56
N PRO A 155 20.52 -5.00 -16.68
CA PRO A 155 19.29 -4.24 -16.76
C PRO A 155 18.16 -4.85 -15.94
N PRO A 156 17.23 -4.02 -15.44
CA PRO A 156 16.10 -4.47 -14.61
C PRO A 156 14.98 -5.20 -15.35
N PHE A 157 14.93 -5.11 -16.69
CA PHE A 157 13.88 -5.74 -17.50
C PHE A 157 14.26 -5.89 -18.98
N ASP A 158 14.82 -4.86 -19.63
CA ASP A 158 14.96 -4.78 -21.09
C ASP A 158 16.19 -5.53 -21.62
N HIS A 159 16.18 -6.85 -21.48
CA HIS A 159 17.23 -7.71 -22.02
C HIS A 159 16.71 -9.12 -22.27
N PRO A 160 17.02 -9.75 -23.43
CA PRO A 160 16.52 -11.08 -23.77
C PRO A 160 16.75 -12.14 -22.68
N SER A 161 17.95 -12.22 -22.10
CA SER A 161 18.23 -13.18 -21.02
C SER A 161 17.44 -12.90 -19.74
N VAL A 162 17.16 -11.62 -19.43
CA VAL A 162 16.36 -11.24 -18.26
C VAL A 162 14.92 -11.67 -18.50
N ILE A 163 14.36 -11.35 -19.68
CA ILE A 163 13.02 -11.75 -20.11
C ILE A 163 12.88 -13.28 -20.07
N ALA A 164 13.83 -14.03 -20.62
CA ALA A 164 13.84 -15.49 -20.60
C ALA A 164 13.91 -16.06 -19.18
N GLY A 165 14.62 -15.41 -18.25
CA GLY A 165 14.60 -15.79 -16.84
C GLY A 165 13.23 -15.57 -16.21
N GLN A 166 12.57 -14.43 -16.46
CA GLN A 166 11.23 -14.18 -15.94
C GLN A 166 10.19 -15.13 -16.54
N ALA A 167 10.39 -15.52 -17.80
CA ALA A 167 9.56 -16.46 -18.54
C ALA A 167 9.44 -17.84 -17.88
N THR A 168 10.38 -18.21 -17.01
CA THR A 168 10.30 -19.46 -16.22
C THR A 168 9.07 -19.53 -15.33
N ILE A 169 8.49 -18.39 -14.93
CA ILE A 169 7.23 -18.34 -14.17
C ILE A 169 6.07 -18.92 -15.00
N ALA A 170 6.04 -18.68 -16.32
CA ALA A 170 5.02 -19.26 -17.19
C ALA A 170 5.12 -20.78 -17.24
N LEU A 171 6.34 -21.32 -17.31
CA LEU A 171 6.57 -22.77 -17.29
C LEU A 171 5.99 -23.38 -16.00
N GLU A 172 6.24 -22.75 -14.86
CA GLU A 172 5.67 -23.19 -13.58
C GLU A 172 4.15 -23.07 -13.55
N LEU A 173 3.59 -21.94 -14.02
CA LEU A 173 2.14 -21.73 -14.08
C LEU A 173 1.45 -22.85 -14.85
N LEU A 174 1.93 -23.19 -16.05
CA LEU A 174 1.34 -24.24 -16.87
C LEU A 174 1.53 -25.63 -16.27
N GLN A 175 2.65 -25.89 -15.58
CA GLN A 175 2.85 -27.16 -14.88
C GLN A 175 1.93 -27.30 -13.65
N GLN A 176 1.53 -26.18 -13.03
CA GLN A 176 0.70 -26.15 -11.83
C GLN A 176 -0.80 -26.13 -12.15
N ASP A 177 -1.21 -25.45 -13.23
CA ASP A 177 -2.60 -25.42 -13.69
C ASP A 177 -2.67 -25.14 -15.21
N VAL A 178 -3.02 -26.17 -15.99
CA VAL A 178 -3.20 -26.07 -17.45
C VAL A 178 -4.57 -25.51 -17.85
N HIS A 179 -5.51 -25.37 -16.91
CA HIS A 179 -6.88 -24.95 -17.20
C HIS A 179 -7.10 -23.44 -16.99
N LEU A 180 -6.04 -22.65 -16.86
CA LEU A 180 -6.13 -21.20 -16.70
C LEU A 180 -6.76 -20.55 -17.94
N ASP A 181 -7.75 -19.69 -17.71
CA ASP A 181 -8.37 -18.91 -18.78
C ASP A 181 -7.63 -17.58 -19.01
N ARG A 182 -7.24 -16.91 -17.92
CA ARG A 182 -6.55 -15.60 -17.97
C ARG A 182 -5.47 -15.46 -16.91
N ILE A 183 -4.39 -14.75 -17.25
CA ILE A 183 -3.27 -14.43 -16.37
C ILE A 183 -3.08 -12.91 -16.32
N PHE A 184 -3.17 -12.35 -15.12
CA PHE A 184 -2.99 -10.94 -14.83
C PHE A 184 -1.57 -10.67 -14.32
N ILE A 185 -0.87 -9.76 -14.98
CA ILE A 185 0.56 -9.55 -14.75
C ILE A 185 0.84 -8.07 -14.50
N PRO A 186 1.54 -7.73 -13.40
CA PRO A 186 1.86 -6.34 -13.13
C PRO A 186 2.93 -5.86 -14.12
N VAL A 187 2.75 -4.66 -14.65
CA VAL A 187 3.62 -4.07 -15.67
C VAL A 187 4.30 -2.83 -15.12
N GLY A 188 5.63 -2.89 -15.05
CA GLY A 188 6.51 -1.72 -14.98
C GLY A 188 7.24 -1.61 -16.32
N GLY A 189 8.53 -1.94 -16.34
CA GLY A 189 9.30 -1.98 -17.60
C GLY A 189 9.00 -3.16 -18.54
N GLY A 190 7.92 -3.92 -18.33
CA GLY A 190 7.49 -4.97 -19.28
C GLY A 190 8.20 -6.33 -19.22
N GLY A 191 9.32 -6.48 -18.51
CA GLY A 191 10.11 -7.73 -18.54
C GLY A 191 9.38 -8.99 -18.07
N LEU A 192 8.54 -8.88 -17.03
CA LEU A 192 7.75 -10.00 -16.51
C LEU A 192 6.65 -10.41 -17.49
N ILE A 193 5.82 -9.45 -17.92
CA ILE A 193 4.72 -9.72 -18.85
C ILE A 193 5.23 -10.21 -20.20
N ALA A 194 6.30 -9.63 -20.74
CA ALA A 194 6.89 -10.07 -21.99
C ALA A 194 7.37 -11.53 -21.91
N GLY A 195 8.06 -11.89 -20.83
CA GLY A 195 8.55 -13.25 -20.61
C GLY A 195 7.43 -14.26 -20.42
N VAL A 196 6.41 -13.92 -19.63
CA VAL A 196 5.28 -14.83 -19.42
C VAL A 196 4.44 -14.95 -20.70
N ALA A 197 4.12 -13.84 -21.36
CA ALA A 197 3.29 -13.81 -22.55
C ALA A 197 3.88 -14.65 -23.68
N VAL A 198 5.18 -14.50 -23.96
CA VAL A 198 5.81 -15.26 -25.06
C VAL A 198 5.71 -16.77 -24.82
N ILE A 199 5.94 -17.27 -23.61
CA ILE A 199 5.87 -18.70 -23.32
C ILE A 199 4.44 -19.22 -23.37
N ILE A 200 3.50 -18.49 -22.74
CA ILE A 200 2.10 -18.87 -22.74
C ILE A 200 1.57 -18.93 -24.18
N LYS A 201 1.85 -17.91 -25.01
CA LYS A 201 1.38 -17.89 -26.40
C LYS A 201 2.04 -18.94 -27.31
N GLN A 202 3.22 -19.44 -26.97
CA GLN A 202 3.84 -20.54 -27.71
C GLN A 202 3.26 -21.91 -27.32
N LEU A 203 2.79 -22.08 -26.08
CA LEU A 203 2.36 -23.39 -25.56
C LEU A 203 0.84 -23.55 -25.50
N MET A 204 0.13 -22.53 -25.05
CA MET A 204 -1.33 -22.49 -24.86
C MET A 204 -1.87 -21.10 -25.25
N PRO A 205 -1.95 -20.79 -26.56
CA PRO A 205 -2.30 -19.47 -27.09
C PRO A 205 -3.71 -18.96 -26.70
N GLU A 206 -4.60 -19.87 -26.33
CA GLU A 206 -5.96 -19.60 -25.84
C GLU A 206 -5.99 -18.82 -24.53
N ILE A 207 -4.98 -18.98 -23.67
CA ILE A 207 -4.90 -18.28 -22.38
C ILE A 207 -4.68 -16.79 -22.62
N LYS A 208 -5.51 -15.96 -22.00
CA LYS A 208 -5.43 -14.51 -22.14
C LYS A 208 -4.40 -13.90 -21.20
N ILE A 209 -3.55 -13.04 -21.73
CA ILE A 209 -2.55 -12.29 -20.96
C ILE A 209 -3.01 -10.85 -20.83
N ILE A 210 -3.23 -10.42 -19.58
CA ILE A 210 -3.70 -9.08 -19.25
C ILE A 210 -2.62 -8.34 -18.48
N GLY A 211 -2.14 -7.24 -19.05
CA GLY A 211 -1.24 -6.33 -18.36
C GLY A 211 -1.98 -5.46 -17.37
N VAL A 212 -1.43 -5.29 -16.18
CA VAL A 212 -1.99 -4.42 -15.15
C VAL A 212 -1.00 -3.33 -14.77
N GLU A 213 -1.39 -2.08 -14.94
CA GLU A 213 -0.59 -0.89 -14.63
C GLU A 213 -1.23 -0.03 -13.54
N SER A 214 -0.42 0.74 -12.83
CA SER A 214 -0.93 1.86 -12.03
C SER A 214 -1.37 2.99 -12.97
N GLU A 215 -2.48 3.65 -12.69
CA GLU A 215 -2.94 4.82 -13.45
C GLU A 215 -1.88 5.91 -13.54
N ASP A 216 -1.11 6.10 -12.47
CA ASP A 216 -0.04 7.10 -12.40
C ASP A 216 1.28 6.65 -13.08
N ALA A 217 1.35 5.42 -13.61
CA ALA A 217 2.56 4.85 -14.20
C ALA A 217 2.26 3.94 -15.41
N ALA A 218 1.22 4.26 -16.19
CA ALA A 218 0.70 3.43 -17.28
C ALA A 218 1.54 3.52 -18.58
N CYS A 219 2.79 3.04 -18.53
CA CYS A 219 3.75 3.20 -19.62
C CYS A 219 3.49 2.28 -20.82
N LEU A 220 3.01 1.05 -20.60
CA LEU A 220 2.63 0.11 -21.66
C LEU A 220 1.39 0.60 -22.38
N LYS A 221 0.35 1.03 -21.64
CA LYS A 221 -0.86 1.56 -22.25
C LYS A 221 -0.55 2.76 -23.16
N ALA A 222 0.22 3.72 -22.66
CA ALA A 222 0.64 4.88 -23.44
C ALA A 222 1.46 4.47 -24.69
N ALA A 223 2.35 3.48 -24.56
CA ALA A 223 3.13 2.97 -25.69
C ALA A 223 2.28 2.21 -26.73
N LEU A 224 1.28 1.45 -26.29
CA LEU A 224 0.35 0.74 -27.18
C LEU A 224 -0.53 1.72 -27.97
N GLU A 225 -1.03 2.78 -27.31
CA GLU A 225 -1.81 3.83 -27.95
C GLU A 225 -0.98 4.63 -28.97
N ALA A 226 0.30 4.89 -28.68
CA ALA A 226 1.22 5.57 -29.59
C ALA A 226 1.81 4.64 -30.69
N GLY A 227 1.74 3.31 -30.51
CA GLY A 227 2.37 2.32 -31.38
C GLY A 227 3.90 2.19 -31.22
N HIS A 228 4.51 2.92 -30.28
CA HIS A 228 5.94 2.86 -29.95
C HIS A 228 6.18 3.26 -28.48
N PRO A 229 7.32 2.89 -27.85
CA PRO A 229 7.63 3.31 -26.49
C PRO A 229 7.68 4.84 -26.33
N VAL A 230 6.96 5.37 -25.35
CA VAL A 230 6.89 6.81 -25.03
C VAL A 230 7.33 7.07 -23.61
N ASP A 231 7.85 8.28 -23.38
CA ASP A 231 8.18 8.79 -22.05
C ASP A 231 6.95 9.41 -21.40
N LEU A 232 6.56 8.90 -20.23
CA LEU A 232 5.53 9.53 -19.41
C LEU A 232 6.02 10.88 -18.84
N PRO A 233 5.14 11.89 -18.72
CA PRO A 233 5.53 13.19 -18.17
C PRO A 233 5.80 13.13 -16.66
N ARG A 234 5.08 12.26 -15.95
CA ARG A 234 5.17 12.03 -14.50
C ARG A 234 4.90 10.56 -14.21
N VAL A 235 5.43 10.09 -13.09
CA VAL A 235 5.26 8.72 -12.63
C VAL A 235 4.95 8.73 -11.14
N GLY A 236 3.84 8.10 -10.73
CA GLY A 236 3.48 7.93 -9.34
C GLY A 236 4.45 7.00 -8.60
N LEU A 237 4.72 7.30 -7.33
CA LEU A 237 5.70 6.57 -6.51
C LEU A 237 5.07 5.55 -5.56
N PHE A 238 3.74 5.46 -5.50
CA PHE A 238 3.07 4.53 -4.58
C PHE A 238 3.46 3.07 -4.84
N ALA A 239 3.53 2.67 -6.11
CA ALA A 239 3.97 1.35 -6.54
C ALA A 239 5.39 1.40 -7.14
N GLU A 240 6.40 1.63 -6.29
CA GLU A 240 7.81 1.83 -6.67
C GLU A 240 8.33 0.80 -7.69
N GLY A 241 7.96 -0.47 -7.57
CA GLY A 241 8.44 -1.56 -8.45
C GLY A 241 7.92 -1.47 -9.89
N VAL A 242 6.85 -0.71 -10.14
CA VAL A 242 6.27 -0.46 -11.46
C VAL A 242 6.33 1.01 -11.88
N ALA A 243 6.96 1.88 -11.08
CA ALA A 243 7.14 3.29 -11.37
C ALA A 243 8.19 3.49 -12.49
N VAL A 244 7.81 3.15 -13.72
CA VAL A 244 8.68 3.20 -14.90
C VAL A 244 8.16 4.23 -15.90
N LYS A 245 9.03 5.15 -16.29
CA LYS A 245 8.70 6.27 -17.19
C LYS A 245 8.47 5.84 -18.65
N ARG A 246 9.28 4.89 -19.13
CA ARG A 246 9.26 4.39 -20.51
C ARG A 246 9.46 2.88 -20.46
N ILE A 247 8.55 2.14 -21.11
CA ILE A 247 8.66 0.69 -21.27
C ILE A 247 9.93 0.31 -22.05
N GLY A 248 10.47 -0.89 -21.83
CA GLY A 248 11.62 -1.39 -22.58
C GLY A 248 11.30 -1.64 -24.05
N ASP A 249 12.29 -1.49 -24.92
CA ASP A 249 12.12 -1.59 -26.37
C ASP A 249 11.81 -3.04 -26.80
N GLU A 250 12.57 -4.02 -26.29
CA GLU A 250 12.32 -5.44 -26.58
C GLU A 250 11.07 -5.95 -25.87
N THR A 251 10.84 -5.49 -24.64
CA THR A 251 9.63 -5.85 -23.90
C THR A 251 8.36 -5.35 -24.59
N PHE A 252 8.37 -4.13 -25.16
CA PHE A 252 7.24 -3.58 -25.90
C PHE A 252 6.99 -4.36 -27.19
N ARG A 253 8.04 -4.70 -27.95
CA ARG A 253 7.92 -5.54 -29.15
C ARG A 253 7.19 -6.85 -28.88
N LEU A 254 7.51 -7.51 -27.76
CA LEU A 254 6.84 -8.74 -27.33
C LEU A 254 5.41 -8.46 -26.84
N CYS A 255 5.19 -7.40 -26.08
CA CYS A 255 3.86 -7.04 -25.60
C CYS A 255 2.89 -6.78 -26.77
N GLN A 256 3.32 -6.04 -27.79
CA GLN A 256 2.52 -5.77 -28.98
C GLN A 256 2.11 -7.05 -29.74
N GLN A 257 2.89 -8.12 -29.62
CA GLN A 257 2.62 -9.40 -30.29
C GLN A 257 1.77 -10.37 -29.46
N TYR A 258 1.96 -10.39 -28.13
CA TYR A 258 1.50 -11.51 -27.29
C TYR A 258 0.54 -11.11 -26.16
N VAL A 259 0.43 -9.82 -25.82
CA VAL A 259 -0.50 -9.35 -24.77
C VAL A 259 -1.88 -9.11 -25.37
N ASP A 260 -2.92 -9.63 -24.72
CA ASP A 260 -4.30 -9.53 -25.22
C ASP A 260 -4.99 -8.22 -24.81
N ASP A 261 -4.69 -7.70 -23.62
CA ASP A 261 -5.33 -6.50 -23.09
C ASP A 261 -4.48 -5.83 -21.99
N VAL A 262 -4.79 -4.57 -21.66
CA VAL A 262 -4.14 -3.81 -20.59
C VAL A 262 -5.18 -3.02 -19.79
N ILE A 263 -5.14 -3.15 -18.47
CA ILE A 263 -6.00 -2.41 -17.54
C ILE A 263 -5.18 -1.57 -16.55
N THR A 264 -5.68 -0.39 -16.21
CA THR A 264 -5.08 0.49 -15.21
C THR A 264 -5.91 0.50 -13.93
N VAL A 265 -5.25 0.68 -12.77
CA VAL A 265 -5.90 0.81 -11.47
C VAL A 265 -5.32 1.94 -10.64
N ASP A 266 -6.14 2.51 -9.77
CA ASP A 266 -5.74 3.56 -8.83
C ASP A 266 -5.08 2.99 -7.57
N SER A 267 -4.50 3.88 -6.77
CA SER A 267 -3.81 3.52 -5.52
C SER A 267 -4.75 2.89 -4.48
N ASP A 268 -6.02 3.29 -4.45
CA ASP A 268 -7.01 2.77 -3.52
C ASP A 268 -7.37 1.31 -3.85
N SER A 269 -7.55 0.98 -5.14
CA SER A 269 -7.76 -0.39 -5.59
C SER A 269 -6.56 -1.29 -5.28
N ILE A 270 -5.34 -0.76 -5.41
CA ILE A 270 -4.11 -1.46 -5.01
C ILE A 270 -4.15 -1.73 -3.50
N CYS A 271 -4.46 -0.73 -2.66
CA CYS A 271 -4.57 -0.93 -1.20
C CYS A 271 -5.59 -2.03 -0.86
N ALA A 272 -6.78 -2.00 -1.46
CA ALA A 272 -7.79 -3.03 -1.25
C ALA A 272 -7.29 -4.43 -1.66
N ALA A 273 -6.50 -4.54 -2.73
CA ALA A 273 -5.88 -5.81 -3.13
C ALA A 273 -4.81 -6.29 -2.14
N LEU A 274 -4.03 -5.41 -1.50
CA LEU A 274 -3.10 -5.79 -0.44
C LEU A 274 -3.86 -6.45 0.72
N LYS A 275 -4.96 -5.82 1.13
CA LYS A 275 -5.82 -6.34 2.20
C LYS A 275 -6.43 -7.69 1.83
N ASP A 276 -6.97 -7.83 0.61
CA ASP A 276 -7.53 -9.10 0.13
C ASP A 276 -6.48 -10.23 0.16
N ILE A 277 -5.24 -9.97 -0.28
CA ILE A 277 -4.13 -10.94 -0.22
C ILE A 277 -3.83 -11.34 1.24
N PHE A 278 -3.78 -10.36 2.15
CA PHE A 278 -3.53 -10.61 3.56
C PHE A 278 -4.67 -11.42 4.22
N GLU A 279 -5.92 -11.09 3.91
CA GLU A 279 -7.08 -11.74 4.52
C GLU A 279 -7.30 -13.18 4.02
N ASP A 280 -6.93 -13.49 2.77
CA ASP A 280 -7.17 -14.79 2.14
C ASP A 280 -5.99 -15.75 2.30
N VAL A 281 -4.77 -15.31 1.97
CA VAL A 281 -3.58 -16.19 1.93
C VAL A 281 -2.50 -15.85 2.96
N ARG A 282 -2.77 -14.88 3.85
CA ARG A 282 -1.84 -14.43 4.91
C ARG A 282 -0.47 -14.02 4.37
N ALA A 283 -0.45 -13.44 3.17
CA ALA A 283 0.74 -12.87 2.57
C ALA A 283 0.71 -11.34 2.69
N ILE A 284 1.88 -10.73 2.81
CA ILE A 284 2.04 -9.27 2.82
C ILE A 284 2.67 -8.90 1.49
N ALA A 285 1.86 -8.38 0.56
CA ALA A 285 2.33 -7.95 -0.75
C ALA A 285 2.72 -6.47 -0.72
N GLU A 286 3.82 -6.09 -1.36
CA GLU A 286 4.11 -4.67 -1.63
C GLU A 286 3.06 -4.09 -2.62
N PRO A 287 2.93 -2.76 -2.76
CA PRO A 287 1.97 -2.15 -3.71
C PRO A 287 2.06 -2.73 -5.14
N SER A 288 3.26 -2.86 -5.70
CA SER A 288 3.50 -3.50 -7.01
C SER A 288 3.19 -5.00 -7.01
N GLY A 289 3.30 -5.66 -5.86
CA GLY A 289 2.98 -7.06 -5.65
C GLY A 289 1.48 -7.36 -5.74
N ALA A 290 0.64 -6.44 -5.26
CA ALA A 290 -0.82 -6.60 -5.28
C ALA A 290 -1.50 -6.02 -6.53
N LEU A 291 -0.77 -5.22 -7.32
CA LEU A 291 -1.27 -4.54 -8.50
C LEU A 291 -2.08 -5.46 -9.42
N ALA A 292 -1.56 -6.64 -9.72
CA ALA A 292 -2.21 -7.59 -10.62
C ALA A 292 -3.56 -8.09 -10.10
N LEU A 293 -3.73 -8.25 -8.78
CA LEU A 293 -5.02 -8.62 -8.19
C LEU A 293 -6.03 -7.46 -8.27
N ALA A 294 -5.57 -6.23 -8.06
CA ALA A 294 -6.42 -5.05 -8.22
C ALA A 294 -6.97 -4.97 -9.66
N GLY A 295 -6.10 -5.15 -10.67
CA GLY A 295 -6.50 -5.21 -12.07
C GLY A 295 -7.45 -6.36 -12.36
N LEU A 296 -7.17 -7.57 -11.84
CA LEU A 296 -8.05 -8.72 -11.96
C LEU A 296 -9.46 -8.41 -11.45
N LYS A 297 -9.59 -7.85 -10.24
CA LYS A 297 -10.89 -7.49 -9.65
C LYS A 297 -11.66 -6.51 -10.55
N LYS A 298 -10.99 -5.45 -11.01
CA LYS A 298 -11.58 -4.43 -11.89
C LYS A 298 -12.01 -5.04 -13.23
N TYR A 299 -11.18 -5.89 -13.82
CA TYR A 299 -11.44 -6.55 -15.10
C TYR A 299 -12.64 -7.51 -15.00
N VAL A 300 -12.69 -8.35 -13.98
CA VAL A 300 -13.82 -9.26 -13.73
C VAL A 300 -15.14 -8.50 -13.62
N GLN A 301 -15.13 -7.37 -12.91
CA GLN A 301 -16.31 -6.53 -12.76
C GLN A 301 -16.71 -5.86 -14.09
N GLN A 302 -15.76 -5.28 -14.83
CA GLN A 302 -16.04 -4.59 -16.10
C GLN A 302 -16.59 -5.53 -17.18
N HIS A 303 -16.10 -6.78 -17.21
CA HIS A 303 -16.45 -7.76 -18.24
C HIS A 303 -17.50 -8.79 -17.77
N ASN A 304 -18.01 -8.69 -16.53
CA ASN A 304 -18.97 -9.62 -15.93
C ASN A 304 -18.53 -11.10 -16.03
N ILE A 305 -17.24 -11.37 -15.82
CA ILE A 305 -16.63 -12.69 -15.96
C ILE A 305 -17.07 -13.59 -14.79
N LYS A 306 -17.54 -14.81 -15.09
CA LYS A 306 -17.94 -15.81 -14.08
C LYS A 306 -17.56 -17.22 -14.54
N GLY A 307 -17.28 -18.09 -13.57
CA GLY A 307 -17.00 -19.51 -13.80
C GLY A 307 -15.62 -19.83 -14.38
N GLU A 308 -14.73 -18.84 -14.50
CA GLU A 308 -13.39 -19.01 -15.08
C GLU A 308 -12.30 -19.24 -14.04
N ARG A 309 -11.14 -19.71 -14.48
CA ARG A 309 -9.90 -19.89 -13.71
C ARG A 309 -8.92 -18.77 -14.05
N LEU A 310 -8.73 -17.86 -13.11
CA LEU A 310 -7.95 -16.64 -13.30
C LEU A 310 -6.74 -16.65 -12.35
N ALA A 311 -5.54 -16.43 -12.88
CA ALA A 311 -4.33 -16.30 -12.07
C ALA A 311 -3.82 -14.86 -12.06
N HIS A 312 -3.28 -14.42 -10.92
CA HIS A 312 -2.47 -13.20 -10.85
C HIS A 312 -1.12 -13.49 -10.20
N ILE A 313 -0.12 -12.64 -10.49
CA ILE A 313 1.22 -12.78 -9.92
C ILE A 313 1.37 -11.84 -8.73
N LEU A 314 1.63 -12.40 -7.55
CA LEU A 314 2.10 -11.65 -6.39
C LEU A 314 3.60 -11.40 -6.59
N SER A 315 3.94 -10.26 -7.18
CA SER A 315 5.27 -10.03 -7.76
C SER A 315 6.37 -9.67 -6.75
N GLY A 316 6.01 -9.18 -5.56
CA GLY A 316 6.97 -8.82 -4.52
C GLY A 316 6.34 -8.50 -3.17
N ALA A 317 7.18 -8.48 -2.14
CA ALA A 317 6.79 -8.24 -0.75
C ALA A 317 7.76 -7.31 0.02
N ASN A 318 8.61 -6.56 -0.67
CA ASN A 318 9.60 -5.67 -0.07
C ASN A 318 8.99 -4.30 0.25
N MET A 319 8.13 -4.25 1.26
CA MET A 319 7.59 -3.00 1.79
C MET A 319 8.20 -2.62 3.14
N ASN A 320 8.21 -1.33 3.45
CA ASN A 320 8.45 -0.86 4.82
C ASN A 320 7.21 -1.19 5.67
N PHE A 321 7.41 -1.76 6.87
CA PHE A 321 6.35 -2.06 7.82
C PHE A 321 5.47 -0.84 8.14
N HIS A 322 6.06 0.35 8.27
CA HIS A 322 5.29 1.58 8.50
C HIS A 322 4.38 1.95 7.31
N GLY A 323 4.69 1.47 6.11
CA GLY A 323 3.84 1.63 4.93
C GLY A 323 2.50 0.90 5.07
N LEU A 324 2.40 -0.14 5.90
CA LEU A 324 1.13 -0.83 6.18
C LEU A 324 0.10 0.10 6.82
N ARG A 325 0.55 1.11 7.59
CA ARG A 325 -0.36 2.09 8.18
C ARG A 325 -1.09 2.88 7.10
N TYR A 326 -0.35 3.39 6.12
CA TYR A 326 -0.93 4.11 4.98
C TYR A 326 -1.92 3.23 4.21
N VAL A 327 -1.54 1.97 3.95
CA VAL A 327 -2.42 0.99 3.28
C VAL A 327 -3.70 0.76 4.09
N SER A 328 -3.59 0.56 5.40
CA SER A 328 -4.74 0.33 6.29
C SER A 328 -5.70 1.52 6.28
N GLU A 329 -5.17 2.73 6.45
CA GLU A 329 -5.96 3.97 6.44
C GLU A 329 -6.68 4.16 5.10
N ARG A 330 -6.00 3.92 3.97
CA ARG A 330 -6.58 4.00 2.63
C ARG A 330 -7.63 2.91 2.35
N CYS A 331 -7.43 1.68 2.84
CA CYS A 331 -8.39 0.60 2.67
C CYS A 331 -9.72 0.87 3.39
N GLU A 332 -9.67 1.37 4.62
CA GLU A 332 -10.88 1.68 5.40
C GLU A 332 -11.76 2.72 4.70
N ILE A 333 -11.10 3.70 4.08
CA ILE A 333 -11.74 4.76 3.31
C ILE A 333 -12.29 4.24 1.97
N GLY A 334 -11.47 3.58 1.16
CA GLY A 334 -11.83 3.16 -0.20
C GLY A 334 -12.93 2.10 -0.25
N GLU A 335 -13.05 1.27 0.79
CA GLU A 335 -14.10 0.26 0.89
C GLU A 335 -15.44 0.79 1.43
N GLN A 336 -15.58 2.11 1.64
CA GLN A 336 -16.74 2.72 2.28
C GLN A 336 -17.10 2.02 3.61
N ARG A 337 -16.07 1.59 4.36
CA ARG A 337 -16.25 0.92 5.66
C ARG A 337 -16.31 1.88 6.84
N GLU A 338 -16.13 3.16 6.58
CA GLU A 338 -16.24 4.24 7.56
C GLU A 338 -17.02 5.40 6.94
N ALA A 339 -17.98 5.95 7.68
CA ALA A 339 -18.60 7.22 7.38
C ALA A 339 -17.93 8.31 8.21
N LEU A 340 -17.41 9.35 7.54
CA LEU A 340 -16.88 10.55 8.20
C LEU A 340 -17.93 11.64 8.12
N LEU A 341 -18.38 12.13 9.27
CA LEU A 341 -19.49 13.07 9.37
C LEU A 341 -19.06 14.31 10.15
N ALA A 342 -19.39 15.49 9.65
CA ALA A 342 -19.47 16.70 10.46
C ALA A 342 -20.91 16.89 10.91
N VAL A 343 -21.15 16.73 12.21
CA VAL A 343 -22.48 16.85 12.81
C VAL A 343 -22.51 18.08 13.71
N THR A 344 -23.51 18.94 13.54
CA THR A 344 -23.73 20.04 14.46
C THR A 344 -24.76 19.65 15.52
N ILE A 345 -24.37 19.71 16.80
CA ILE A 345 -25.22 19.44 17.96
C ILE A 345 -25.42 20.71 18.80
N PRO A 346 -26.49 20.84 19.60
CA PRO A 346 -26.64 21.97 20.51
C PRO A 346 -25.52 22.00 21.55
N GLU A 347 -24.89 23.17 21.76
CA GLU A 347 -23.80 23.35 22.73
C GLU A 347 -24.34 23.44 24.17
N GLN A 348 -24.79 22.30 24.69
CA GLN A 348 -25.46 22.19 25.99
C GLN A 348 -25.08 20.89 26.70
N LYS A 349 -25.18 20.90 28.04
CA LYS A 349 -24.89 19.73 28.88
C LYS A 349 -25.70 18.51 28.43
N GLY A 350 -25.00 17.39 28.26
CA GLY A 350 -25.57 16.11 27.84
C GLY A 350 -25.88 15.95 26.36
N SER A 351 -25.59 16.93 25.49
CA SER A 351 -25.80 16.78 24.04
C SER A 351 -25.00 15.64 23.42
N PHE A 352 -23.77 15.41 23.91
CA PHE A 352 -22.87 14.36 23.43
C PHE A 352 -23.45 12.98 23.72
N LEU A 353 -23.96 12.79 24.94
CA LEU A 353 -24.61 11.57 25.37
C LEU A 353 -25.87 11.29 24.55
N ARG A 354 -26.75 12.29 24.38
CA ARG A 354 -27.97 12.16 23.54
C ARG A 354 -27.63 11.76 22.10
N PHE A 355 -26.60 12.38 21.53
CA PHE A 355 -26.13 12.06 20.19
C PHE A 355 -25.56 10.63 20.09
N CYS A 356 -24.74 10.21 21.06
CA CYS A 356 -24.21 8.84 21.08
C CYS A 356 -25.32 7.79 21.30
N GLN A 357 -26.35 8.10 22.10
CA GLN A 357 -27.52 7.23 22.28
C GLN A 357 -28.29 7.03 20.98
N LEU A 358 -28.40 8.07 20.14
CA LEU A 358 -29.02 7.97 18.82
C LEU A 358 -28.21 7.09 17.86
N LEU A 359 -26.88 7.14 17.92
CA LEU A 359 -26.03 6.23 17.15
C LEU A 359 -26.13 4.78 17.65
N GLY A 360 -26.58 4.57 18.89
CA GLY A 360 -26.91 3.27 19.46
C GLY A 360 -25.69 2.35 19.56
N HIS A 361 -25.81 1.15 19.00
CA HIS A 361 -24.75 0.12 19.02
C HIS A 361 -23.76 0.22 17.86
N ARG A 362 -23.86 1.26 17.02
CA ARG A 362 -22.92 1.46 15.90
C ARG A 362 -21.53 1.73 16.47
N ALA A 363 -20.51 1.12 15.85
CA ALA A 363 -19.14 1.27 16.31
C ALA A 363 -18.61 2.64 15.87
N ILE A 364 -18.43 3.54 16.84
CA ILE A 364 -17.82 4.85 16.64
C ILE A 364 -16.30 4.63 16.56
N THR A 365 -15.70 5.03 15.44
CA THR A 365 -14.25 4.93 15.20
C THR A 365 -13.53 6.20 15.63
N GLU A 366 -14.17 7.35 15.46
CA GLU A 366 -13.64 8.66 15.85
C GLU A 366 -14.74 9.54 16.43
N PHE A 367 -14.40 10.31 17.46
CA PHE A 367 -15.27 11.32 18.03
C PHE A 367 -14.42 12.48 18.54
N ASN A 368 -14.35 13.55 17.75
CA ASN A 368 -13.45 14.67 17.99
C ASN A 368 -14.22 16.00 18.05
N TYR A 369 -13.91 16.80 19.06
CA TYR A 369 -14.57 18.06 19.36
C TYR A 369 -13.63 19.02 20.11
N ARG A 370 -13.78 20.32 19.80
CA ARG A 370 -13.25 21.42 20.60
C ARG A 370 -14.29 22.53 20.68
N TYR A 371 -14.43 23.10 21.86
CA TYR A 371 -15.23 24.31 22.07
C TYR A 371 -14.71 25.48 21.23
N THR A 372 -15.64 26.24 20.65
CA THR A 372 -15.36 27.44 19.85
C THR A 372 -16.35 28.54 20.24
N ASP A 373 -15.90 29.79 20.31
CA ASP A 373 -16.81 30.93 20.56
C ASP A 373 -17.48 31.47 19.30
N ALA A 374 -17.19 30.88 18.12
CA ALA A 374 -17.75 31.36 16.86
C ALA A 374 -19.26 31.15 16.78
N ASP A 375 -19.76 30.09 17.43
CA ASP A 375 -21.18 29.78 17.54
C ASP A 375 -21.48 29.18 18.92
N PRO A 376 -21.82 30.02 19.92
CA PRO A 376 -21.94 29.58 21.31
C PRO A 376 -23.14 28.66 21.59
N ASP A 377 -24.09 28.55 20.66
CA ASP A 377 -25.25 27.68 20.78
C ASP A 377 -25.08 26.35 20.02
N ARG A 378 -24.03 26.23 19.20
CA ARG A 378 -23.84 25.10 18.27
C ARG A 378 -22.42 24.54 18.32
N ALA A 379 -22.32 23.27 18.68
CA ALA A 379 -21.09 22.50 18.70
C ALA A 379 -20.95 21.69 17.39
N CYS A 380 -19.85 21.86 16.65
CA CYS A 380 -19.56 21.00 15.50
C CYS A 380 -18.64 19.85 15.94
N ILE A 381 -19.14 18.61 15.82
CA ILE A 381 -18.40 17.40 16.13
C ILE A 381 -18.02 16.65 14.86
N PHE A 382 -16.82 16.07 14.86
CA PHE A 382 -16.37 15.19 13.80
C PHE A 382 -16.45 13.75 14.26
N VAL A 383 -17.21 12.96 13.52
CA VAL A 383 -17.60 11.61 13.92
C VAL A 383 -17.26 10.64 12.82
N GLY A 384 -16.48 9.62 13.15
CA GLY A 384 -16.27 8.43 12.35
C GLY A 384 -17.20 7.31 12.83
N VAL A 385 -17.98 6.73 11.93
CA VAL A 385 -18.83 5.57 12.22
C VAL A 385 -18.45 4.42 11.31
N ARG A 386 -18.10 3.27 11.89
CA ARG A 386 -17.81 2.05 11.13
C ARG A 386 -19.10 1.51 10.50
N LEU A 387 -19.02 1.23 9.21
CA LEU A 387 -20.08 0.64 8.41
C LEU A 387 -19.87 -0.87 8.29
N SER A 388 -20.97 -1.61 8.17
CA SER A 388 -20.99 -3.05 7.92
C SER A 388 -20.71 -3.41 6.45
N GLY A 389 -20.74 -2.41 5.55
CA GLY A 389 -20.58 -2.59 4.11
C GLY A 389 -21.88 -2.93 3.38
N ARG A 390 -23.05 -2.73 4.01
CA ARG A 390 -24.35 -2.78 3.32
C ARG A 390 -24.52 -1.53 2.46
N ASP A 391 -24.96 -1.73 1.22
CA ASP A 391 -25.41 -0.65 0.35
C ASP A 391 -26.49 0.19 1.04
N GLY A 392 -26.29 1.51 1.04
CA GLY A 392 -27.25 2.47 1.62
C GLY A 392 -27.14 2.69 3.13
N GLU A 393 -26.34 1.91 3.88
CA GLU A 393 -26.19 2.06 5.33
C GLU A 393 -25.71 3.47 5.72
N ARG A 394 -24.74 4.03 4.97
CA ARG A 394 -24.27 5.41 5.14
C ARG A 394 -25.44 6.41 5.05
N SER A 395 -26.28 6.25 4.03
CA SER A 395 -27.43 7.13 3.81
C SER A 395 -28.51 6.97 4.88
N GLU A 396 -28.74 5.75 5.37
CA GLU A 396 -29.65 5.47 6.49
C GLU A 396 -29.22 6.24 7.75
N ILE A 397 -27.93 6.18 8.11
CA ILE A 397 -27.38 6.89 9.27
C ILE A 397 -27.58 8.41 9.12
N ILE A 398 -27.23 8.96 7.95
CA ILE A 398 -27.38 10.40 7.70
C ILE A 398 -28.85 10.85 7.79
N GLN A 399 -29.78 10.05 7.23
CA GLN A 399 -31.22 10.35 7.29
C GLN A 399 -31.79 10.27 8.71
N GLU A 400 -31.36 9.27 9.49
CA GLU A 400 -31.74 9.11 10.89
C GLU A 400 -31.29 10.33 11.71
N LEU A 401 -30.03 10.75 11.56
CA LEU A 401 -29.51 11.93 12.24
C LEU A 401 -30.28 13.21 11.86
N ARG A 402 -30.53 13.43 10.56
CA ARG A 402 -31.28 14.60 10.07
C ARG A 402 -32.72 14.64 10.57
N SER A 403 -33.38 13.48 10.65
CA SER A 403 -34.76 13.35 11.12
C SER A 403 -34.90 13.65 12.62
N ASN A 404 -33.81 13.51 13.38
CA ASN A 404 -33.73 13.89 14.79
C ASN A 404 -33.26 15.35 15.01
N GLY A 405 -33.21 16.16 13.95
CA GLY A 405 -32.94 17.60 14.03
C GLY A 405 -31.46 17.98 14.01
N TYR A 406 -30.56 17.05 13.68
CA TYR A 406 -29.13 17.34 13.53
C TYR A 406 -28.79 17.80 12.11
N GLU A 407 -27.95 18.82 12.00
CA GLU A 407 -27.33 19.20 10.73
C GLU A 407 -26.11 18.30 10.48
N VAL A 408 -26.12 17.59 9.35
CA VAL A 408 -25.09 16.59 9.02
C VAL A 408 -24.54 16.83 7.62
N ASN A 409 -23.22 16.97 7.55
CA ASN A 409 -22.46 16.98 6.30
C ASN A 409 -21.65 15.68 6.19
N ASP A 410 -21.82 14.99 5.06
CA ASP A 410 -21.08 13.77 4.75
C ASP A 410 -19.71 14.15 4.16
N LEU A 411 -18.65 13.81 4.88
CA LEU A 411 -17.25 14.04 4.52
C LEU A 411 -16.57 12.74 4.05
N SER A 412 -17.32 11.65 3.89
CA SER A 412 -16.77 10.33 3.57
C SER A 412 -16.10 10.26 2.20
N ASP A 413 -16.39 11.21 1.31
CA ASP A 413 -15.80 11.33 -0.03
C ASP A 413 -14.84 12.53 -0.14
N ASP A 414 -14.58 13.26 0.95
CA ASP A 414 -13.73 14.46 0.98
C ASP A 414 -12.26 14.14 1.34
N GLU A 415 -11.34 14.32 0.40
CA GLU A 415 -9.91 14.02 0.60
C GLU A 415 -9.25 14.89 1.68
N MET A 416 -9.69 16.14 1.84
CA MET A 416 -9.15 17.04 2.86
C MET A 416 -9.52 16.55 4.27
N ALA A 417 -10.75 16.09 4.46
CA ALA A 417 -11.22 15.51 5.70
C ALA A 417 -10.47 14.23 6.07
N LYS A 418 -10.32 13.33 5.08
CA LYS A 418 -9.65 12.04 5.22
C LYS A 418 -8.16 12.15 5.55
N LEU A 419 -7.44 13.03 4.84
CA LEU A 419 -5.98 13.10 4.93
C LEU A 419 -5.49 14.11 5.96
N HIS A 420 -6.27 15.16 6.24
CA HIS A 420 -5.84 16.29 7.06
C HIS A 420 -6.76 16.55 8.23
N VAL A 421 -8.03 16.89 8.00
CA VAL A 421 -8.90 17.44 9.07
C VAL A 421 -9.07 16.45 10.22
N ARG A 422 -9.23 15.14 9.95
CA ARG A 422 -9.36 14.13 11.01
C ARG A 422 -8.18 14.11 12.01
N TYR A 423 -7.02 14.62 11.60
CA TYR A 423 -5.81 14.73 12.43
C TYR A 423 -5.59 16.14 13.03
N MET A 424 -6.43 17.12 12.66
CA MET A 424 -6.26 18.52 13.02
C MET A 424 -7.33 19.05 13.99
N ILE A 425 -8.41 18.30 14.19
CA ILE A 425 -9.49 18.69 15.11
C ILE A 425 -8.97 18.64 16.55
N GLY A 426 -9.24 19.71 17.28
CA GLY A 426 -8.60 20.00 18.56
C GLY A 426 -8.32 21.48 18.61
N GLY A 427 -7.09 21.90 18.33
CA GLY A 427 -6.75 23.33 18.28
C GLY A 427 -7.06 24.09 19.58
N ARG A 428 -7.00 25.42 19.51
CA ARG A 428 -7.18 26.31 20.67
C ARG A 428 -8.55 26.99 20.64
N PRO A 429 -9.19 27.16 21.81
CA PRO A 429 -10.38 27.98 21.92
C PRO A 429 -9.98 29.46 21.81
N SER A 430 -10.92 30.28 21.35
CA SER A 430 -10.72 31.72 21.12
C SER A 430 -10.72 32.54 22.41
N LYS A 431 -11.39 32.08 23.47
CA LYS A 431 -11.38 32.69 24.80
C LYS A 431 -10.59 31.88 25.82
N PRO A 432 -10.06 32.52 26.87
CA PRO A 432 -9.60 31.84 28.07
C PRO A 432 -10.70 30.95 28.64
N LEU A 433 -10.37 29.70 28.94
CA LEU A 433 -11.24 28.73 29.61
C LEU A 433 -10.52 28.19 30.83
N ASP A 434 -11.21 28.15 31.97
CA ASP A 434 -10.73 27.43 33.15
C ASP A 434 -11.05 25.94 32.95
N GLU A 435 -10.17 25.24 32.24
CA GLU A 435 -10.35 23.83 31.91
C GLU A 435 -9.24 22.94 32.47
N ARG A 436 -9.62 21.72 32.86
CA ARG A 436 -8.69 20.66 33.26
C ARG A 436 -8.78 19.51 32.28
N LEU A 437 -7.61 18.97 31.91
CA LEU A 437 -7.47 17.91 30.91
C LEU A 437 -7.25 16.57 31.62
N TYR A 438 -7.99 15.56 31.18
CA TYR A 438 -7.86 14.21 31.68
C TYR A 438 -7.74 13.22 30.52
N SER A 439 -6.84 12.26 30.65
CA SER A 439 -6.82 11.07 29.81
C SER A 439 -7.55 9.94 30.53
N PHE A 440 -8.32 9.15 29.79
CA PHE A 440 -9.07 8.00 30.28
C PHE A 440 -8.72 6.79 29.44
N GLU A 441 -8.50 5.65 30.09
CA GLU A 441 -8.32 4.35 29.45
C GLU A 441 -9.42 3.39 29.89
N PHE A 442 -10.04 2.72 28.92
CA PHE A 442 -11.02 1.67 29.19
C PHE A 442 -10.96 0.55 28.15
N PRO A 443 -11.37 -0.68 28.51
CA PRO A 443 -11.40 -1.79 27.56
C PRO A 443 -12.33 -1.50 26.37
N GLU A 444 -11.79 -1.59 25.16
CA GLU A 444 -12.53 -1.29 23.94
C GLU A 444 -13.58 -2.39 23.68
N SER A 445 -14.83 -1.99 23.45
CA SER A 445 -15.93 -2.91 23.11
C SER A 445 -17.10 -2.14 22.48
N PRO A 446 -18.00 -2.80 21.71
CA PRO A 446 -19.13 -2.11 21.11
C PRO A 446 -19.95 -1.32 22.14
N GLY A 447 -20.07 -0.01 21.92
CA GLY A 447 -20.74 0.91 22.85
C GLY A 447 -19.91 1.31 24.08
N ALA A 448 -18.59 1.06 24.10
CA ALA A 448 -17.70 1.50 25.18
C ALA A 448 -17.73 3.02 25.38
N LEU A 449 -17.64 3.79 24.29
CA LEU A 449 -17.77 5.25 24.35
C LEU A 449 -19.13 5.69 24.93
N LEU A 450 -20.23 5.06 24.54
CA LEU A 450 -21.55 5.37 25.09
C LEU A 450 -21.59 5.11 26.59
N ARG A 451 -21.13 3.93 27.03
CA ARG A 451 -21.05 3.61 28.47
C ARG A 451 -20.15 4.58 29.21
N PHE A 452 -19.01 4.96 28.64
CA PHE A 452 -18.13 5.97 29.21
C PHE A 452 -18.87 7.29 29.43
N LEU A 453 -19.58 7.80 28.42
CA LEU A 453 -20.38 9.03 28.52
C LEU A 453 -21.55 8.90 29.50
N GLU A 454 -22.21 7.73 29.57
CA GLU A 454 -23.28 7.44 30.54
C GLU A 454 -22.74 7.46 31.98
N THR A 455 -21.56 6.87 32.19
CA THR A 455 -20.92 6.82 33.51
C THR A 455 -20.42 8.21 33.91
N LEU A 456 -19.77 8.93 32.98
CA LEU A 456 -19.31 10.30 33.16
C LEU A 456 -20.47 11.26 33.50
N GLY A 457 -21.65 11.02 32.92
CA GLY A 457 -22.87 11.76 33.20
C GLY A 457 -22.91 13.15 32.54
N THR A 458 -23.90 13.96 32.92
CA THR A 458 -24.22 15.25 32.26
C THR A 458 -23.97 16.48 33.13
N HIS A 459 -23.29 16.31 34.27
CA HIS A 459 -23.10 17.38 35.27
C HIS A 459 -22.04 18.41 34.85
N TRP A 460 -21.03 17.97 34.10
CA TRP A 460 -19.85 18.75 33.71
C TRP A 460 -19.90 19.17 32.25
N ASN A 461 -19.37 20.36 31.97
CA ASN A 461 -19.26 20.87 30.61
C ASN A 461 -17.96 20.35 29.97
N ILE A 462 -18.05 19.77 28.78
CA ILE A 462 -16.90 19.23 28.05
C ILE A 462 -16.44 20.29 27.07
N THR A 463 -15.19 20.73 27.15
CA THR A 463 -14.59 21.76 26.28
C THR A 463 -13.62 21.20 25.24
N LEU A 464 -13.18 19.95 25.43
CA LEU A 464 -12.39 19.16 24.49
C LEU A 464 -12.83 17.71 24.59
N PHE A 465 -12.99 17.05 23.45
CA PHE A 465 -13.16 15.61 23.43
C PHE A 465 -12.41 15.04 22.24
N HIS A 466 -11.53 14.08 22.48
CA HIS A 466 -10.80 13.38 21.43
C HIS A 466 -10.83 11.89 21.72
N TYR A 467 -11.39 11.13 20.80
CA TYR A 467 -11.52 9.69 20.88
C TYR A 467 -11.23 9.06 19.52
N ARG A 468 -10.39 8.03 19.52
CA ARG A 468 -10.11 7.22 18.33
C ARG A 468 -9.90 5.77 18.71
N SER A 469 -10.72 4.90 18.14
CA SER A 469 -10.58 3.45 18.29
C SER A 469 -9.58 2.92 17.25
N HIS A 470 -8.36 2.61 17.68
CA HIS A 470 -7.30 2.08 16.81
C HIS A 470 -7.30 0.55 16.65
N GLY A 471 -8.38 -0.14 17.03
CA GLY A 471 -8.40 -1.60 17.06
C GLY A 471 -7.41 -2.20 18.07
N THR A 472 -6.99 -1.38 19.05
CA THR A 472 -6.20 -1.76 20.22
C THR A 472 -7.11 -2.23 21.35
N ASP A 473 -6.57 -2.99 22.31
CA ASP A 473 -7.34 -3.54 23.44
C ASP A 473 -7.93 -2.46 24.38
N TYR A 474 -7.41 -1.23 24.30
CA TYR A 474 -7.85 -0.08 25.10
C TYR A 474 -8.31 1.07 24.21
N GLY A 475 -9.50 1.60 24.54
CA GLY A 475 -9.99 2.88 24.08
C GLY A 475 -9.34 3.99 24.91
N ARG A 476 -8.81 5.00 24.21
CA ARG A 476 -8.23 6.19 24.84
C ARG A 476 -9.09 7.39 24.54
N VAL A 477 -9.60 8.03 25.60
CA VAL A 477 -10.29 9.31 25.52
C VAL A 477 -9.40 10.37 26.14
N LEU A 478 -9.24 11.48 25.44
CA LEU A 478 -8.70 12.71 26.02
C LEU A 478 -9.85 13.71 26.10
N ALA A 479 -10.22 14.15 27.29
CA ALA A 479 -11.31 15.09 27.49
C ALA A 479 -10.91 16.23 28.42
N ALA A 480 -11.33 17.45 28.08
CA ALA A 480 -11.20 18.61 28.95
C ALA A 480 -12.56 19.03 29.48
N PHE A 481 -12.58 19.43 30.74
CA PHE A 481 -13.78 19.86 31.45
C PHE A 481 -13.60 21.27 31.97
N GLU A 482 -14.64 22.08 31.83
CA GLU A 482 -14.70 23.42 32.43
C GLU A 482 -14.88 23.27 33.95
N LEU A 483 -13.83 23.58 34.71
CA LEU A 483 -13.74 23.42 36.15
C LEU A 483 -13.07 24.65 36.76
N ALA A 484 -13.83 25.46 37.50
CA ALA A 484 -13.35 26.68 38.17
C ALA A 484 -12.53 26.37 39.45
N GLY A 485 -11.57 25.44 39.37
CA GLY A 485 -10.67 25.04 40.45
C GLY A 485 -10.75 23.55 40.83
N PRO A 486 -10.04 23.12 41.90
CA PRO A 486 -10.08 21.74 42.39
C PRO A 486 -11.49 21.41 42.91
N GLU A 487 -12.22 20.60 42.16
CA GLU A 487 -13.57 20.21 42.52
C GLU A 487 -13.61 18.79 43.10
N VAL A 488 -13.67 18.70 44.43
CA VAL A 488 -13.72 17.43 45.18
C VAL A 488 -14.89 16.53 44.73
N ARG A 489 -15.96 17.11 44.20
CA ARG A 489 -17.10 16.37 43.64
C ARG A 489 -16.75 15.70 42.31
N PHE A 490 -15.95 16.36 41.48
CA PHE A 490 -15.48 15.83 40.21
C PHE A 490 -14.49 14.69 40.44
N ASP A 491 -13.49 14.90 41.31
CA ASP A 491 -12.49 13.86 41.61
C ASP A 491 -13.15 12.62 42.23
N ARG A 492 -14.06 12.79 43.20
CA ARG A 492 -14.84 11.66 43.77
C ARG A 492 -15.72 10.96 42.74
N HIS A 493 -16.27 11.72 41.78
CA HIS A 493 -17.07 11.14 40.71
C HIS A 493 -16.20 10.27 39.81
N LEU A 494 -15.02 10.76 39.39
CA LEU A 494 -14.05 9.99 38.60
C LEU A 494 -13.59 8.71 39.31
N ASP A 495 -13.24 8.81 40.60
CA ASP A 495 -12.88 7.65 41.44
C ASP A 495 -14.00 6.60 41.47
N ALA A 496 -15.26 7.04 41.50
CA ALA A 496 -16.43 6.16 41.48
C ALA A 496 -16.73 5.53 40.11
N LEU A 497 -16.20 6.09 39.00
CA LEU A 497 -16.37 5.52 37.66
C LEU A 497 -15.60 4.21 37.48
N GLY A 498 -14.49 4.04 38.22
CA GLY A 498 -13.64 2.85 38.13
C GLY A 498 -12.85 2.71 36.83
N TYR A 499 -12.78 3.77 36.00
CA TYR A 499 -11.88 3.84 34.85
C TYR A 499 -10.49 4.32 35.27
N GLU A 500 -9.46 3.88 34.55
CA GLU A 500 -8.12 4.43 34.73
C GLU A 500 -8.08 5.84 34.12
N TYR A 501 -7.68 6.84 34.90
CA TYR A 501 -7.62 8.22 34.44
C TYR A 501 -6.39 8.95 34.98
N HIS A 502 -5.83 9.85 34.19
CA HIS A 502 -4.67 10.66 34.56
C HIS A 502 -4.98 12.15 34.33
N ASP A 503 -4.60 13.00 35.29
CA ASP A 503 -4.67 14.46 35.12
C ASP A 503 -3.50 14.93 34.24
N GLU A 504 -3.84 15.38 33.03
CA GLU A 504 -2.92 15.88 32.01
C GLU A 504 -2.96 17.41 31.89
N THR A 505 -3.57 18.13 32.83
CA THR A 505 -3.71 19.59 32.81
C THR A 505 -2.35 20.31 32.76
N GLY A 506 -1.34 19.72 33.43
CA GLY A 506 0.03 20.22 33.41
C GLY A 506 0.84 19.88 32.16
N ASN A 507 0.29 19.06 31.25
CA ASN A 507 1.05 18.49 30.14
C ASN A 507 1.56 19.59 29.18
N PRO A 508 2.86 19.61 28.83
CA PRO A 508 3.40 20.60 27.90
C PRO A 508 2.67 20.62 26.54
N SER A 509 2.30 19.46 25.99
CA SER A 509 1.60 19.36 24.70
C SER A 509 0.25 20.06 24.73
N PHE A 510 -0.51 19.88 25.82
CA PHE A 510 -1.77 20.58 26.03
C PHE A 510 -1.54 22.10 26.05
N ARG A 511 -0.61 22.58 26.88
CA ARG A 511 -0.30 24.02 27.02
C ARG A 511 0.14 24.70 25.72
N PHE A 512 0.91 24.00 24.88
CA PHE A 512 1.45 24.57 23.65
C PHE A 512 0.51 24.51 22.44
N PHE A 513 -0.43 23.56 22.39
CA PHE A 513 -1.23 23.36 21.17
C PHE A 513 -2.74 23.41 21.37
N LEU A 514 -3.23 23.16 22.58
CA LEU A 514 -4.65 22.98 22.85
C LEU A 514 -5.18 24.00 23.85
N ALA A 515 -4.43 24.29 24.91
CA ALA A 515 -4.87 25.17 25.98
C ALA A 515 -5.23 26.57 25.47
N PRO A 516 -6.16 27.26 26.14
CA PRO A 516 -6.49 28.65 25.84
C PRO A 516 -5.24 29.53 25.92
N GLN A 517 -5.14 30.56 25.08
CA GLN A 517 -4.08 31.54 25.24
C GLN A 517 -4.38 32.43 26.45
N ASP A 518 -3.54 32.37 27.48
CA ASP A 518 -3.45 33.45 28.45
C ASP A 518 -2.98 34.72 27.73
N SER A 519 -3.70 35.82 27.91
CA SER A 519 -3.31 37.15 27.41
C SER A 519 -2.04 37.72 28.09
N GLN A 520 -1.25 36.89 28.80
CA GLN A 520 -0.06 37.26 29.55
C GLN A 520 1.13 36.31 29.32
N ARG A 521 1.43 35.97 28.06
CA ARG A 521 2.78 35.52 27.69
C ARG A 521 3.55 36.65 26.99
N THR A 522 3.95 37.64 27.77
CA THR A 522 5.25 38.29 27.52
C THR A 522 6.30 37.23 27.83
N LEU A 523 7.04 36.83 26.80
CA LEU A 523 8.26 36.04 26.95
C LEU A 523 9.30 36.94 27.63
N ASP A 524 9.65 36.62 28.88
CA ASP A 524 10.93 37.00 29.47
C ASP A 524 11.96 35.90 29.18
#